data_AF-A0A396PTQ2-F1
#
_entry.id   AF-A0A396PTQ2-F1
#
_cell.length_a   1.000
_cell.length_b   1.000
_cell.length_c   1.000
_cell.angle_alpha   90.00
_cell.angle_beta   90.00
_cell.angle_gamma   90.00
#
_symmetry.space_group_name_H-M   'P 1'
#
loop_
_entity.id
_entity.type
_entity.pdbx_description
1 polymer ?
#
loop_
_entity_poly.entity_id
_entity_poly.type
_entity_poly.pdbx_seq_one_letter_code
_entity_poly.pdbx_strand_id
1 'polypeptide(L)'
;MGGWSEEDGYFVNPQAYSKAMEDGTTYASPKHTGKAEERTHNGTSQKRAHGWTTWVGKYHYTRARMEDWGAILTDSGRQWGTDGTEAISPWWSFNGDTLGSARTYYGS
;
A
#
# COMPACT_ATOMS: atom_id res chain seq x y z
N MET A 1 0.66 4.99 11.61
CA MET A 1 0.32 4.71 10.19
C MET A 1 1.61 4.48 9.43
N GLY A 2 1.60 3.68 8.35
CA GLY A 2 2.82 3.25 7.68
C GLY A 2 2.55 2.68 6.29
N GLY A 3 3.48 1.89 5.79
CA GLY A 3 3.37 1.32 4.46
C GLY A 3 4.50 0.37 4.11
N TRP A 4 4.52 -0.01 2.85
CA TRP A 4 5.62 -0.74 2.22
C TRP A 4 5.93 -0.07 0.89
N SER A 5 7.21 0.00 0.53
CA SER A 5 7.66 0.42 -0.78
C SER A 5 8.55 -0.64 -1.39
N GLU A 6 8.56 -0.70 -2.71
CA GLU A 6 9.46 -1.57 -3.46
C GLU A 6 10.94 -1.25 -3.21
N GLU A 7 11.27 0.01 -2.99
CA GLU A 7 12.65 0.51 -2.82
C GLU A 7 13.17 0.28 -1.39
N ASP A 8 12.36 0.61 -0.39
CA ASP A 8 12.79 0.67 1.02
C ASP A 8 12.16 -0.43 1.90
N GLY A 9 11.22 -1.20 1.36
CA GLY A 9 10.47 -2.20 2.13
C GLY A 9 9.49 -1.56 3.12
N TYR A 10 9.30 -2.21 4.27
CA TYR A 10 8.32 -1.78 5.29
C TYR A 10 8.78 -0.51 6.01
N PHE A 11 7.88 0.45 6.16
CA PHE A 11 8.12 1.69 6.90
C PHE A 11 6.94 2.06 7.81
N VAL A 12 7.26 2.76 8.89
CA VAL A 12 6.28 3.31 9.84
C VAL A 12 6.51 4.81 9.94
N ASN A 13 5.44 5.59 9.89
CA ASN A 13 5.49 6.99 10.30
C ASN A 13 5.29 7.04 11.83
N PRO A 14 6.33 7.35 12.63
CA PRO A 14 6.29 7.23 14.08
C PRO A 14 5.24 8.16 14.71
N GLN A 15 5.12 9.39 14.23
CA GLN A 15 4.15 10.36 14.76
C GLN A 15 2.70 9.90 14.54
N ALA A 16 2.41 9.35 13.36
CA ALA A 16 1.10 8.81 13.04
C ALA A 16 0.84 7.43 13.68
N TYR A 17 1.88 6.73 14.14
CA TYR A 17 1.76 5.46 14.84
C TYR A 17 1.49 5.69 16.34
N SER A 18 2.25 6.57 16.98
CA SER A 18 2.06 6.92 18.40
C SER A 18 0.66 7.47 18.68
N LYS A 19 0.13 8.36 17.82
CA LYS A 19 -1.23 8.89 17.96
C LYS A 19 -2.31 7.80 17.86
N ALA A 20 -2.07 6.74 17.10
CA ALA A 20 -3.01 5.63 16.95
C ALA A 20 -2.97 4.64 18.13
N MET A 21 -1.93 4.71 18.98
CA MET A 21 -1.75 3.92 20.21
C MET A 21 -2.22 4.66 21.47
N GLU A 22 -2.33 6.00 21.42
CA GLU A 22 -2.82 6.82 22.54
C GLU A 22 -4.33 6.70 22.79
N ASP A 23 -5.10 6.14 21.85
CA ASP A 23 -6.58 6.06 21.90
C ASP A 23 -7.14 5.05 22.94
N GLY A 24 -6.32 4.58 23.89
CA GLY A 24 -6.74 3.77 25.05
C GLY A 24 -7.26 2.36 24.76
N THR A 25 -7.42 2.00 23.48
CA THR A 25 -7.89 0.69 23.01
C THR A 25 -6.73 -0.28 22.79
N THR A 26 -6.80 -1.47 23.39
CA THR A 26 -5.80 -2.55 23.25
C THR A 26 -5.93 -3.28 21.91
N TYR A 27 -5.70 -2.60 20.79
CA TYR A 27 -5.64 -3.25 19.49
C TYR A 27 -4.30 -3.97 19.30
N ALA A 28 -4.31 -5.06 18.53
CA ALA A 28 -3.07 -5.70 18.10
C ALA A 28 -2.23 -4.72 17.25
N SER A 29 -0.91 -4.84 17.27
CA SER A 29 -0.06 -4.07 16.36
C SER A 29 -0.39 -4.44 14.90
N PRO A 30 -0.54 -3.45 14.00
CA PRO A 30 -0.82 -3.72 12.60
C PRO A 30 0.35 -4.46 11.95
N LYS A 31 0.04 -5.47 11.14
CA LYS A 31 0.97 -6.13 10.23
C LYS A 31 0.65 -5.69 8.82
N HIS A 32 1.60 -5.11 8.11
CA HIS A 32 1.40 -4.65 6.74
C HIS A 32 2.49 -5.18 5.83
N THR A 33 2.08 -5.68 4.67
CA THR A 33 2.97 -6.18 3.63
C THR A 33 2.54 -5.62 2.29
N GLY A 34 3.51 -5.48 1.39
CA GLY A 34 3.26 -5.09 0.02
C GLY A 34 4.15 -5.89 -0.93
N LYS A 35 3.78 -5.92 -2.20
CA LYS A 35 4.61 -6.42 -3.28
C LYS A 35 4.29 -5.68 -4.58
N ALA A 36 5.30 -5.62 -5.46
CA ALA A 36 5.10 -5.32 -6.86
C ALA A 36 4.66 -6.60 -7.59
N GLU A 37 3.72 -6.46 -8.51
CA GLU A 37 3.37 -7.52 -9.46
C GLU A 37 3.63 -7.00 -10.87
N GLU A 38 4.24 -7.84 -11.71
CA GLU A 38 4.57 -7.53 -13.09
C GLU A 38 3.97 -8.55 -14.04
N ARG A 39 3.55 -8.10 -15.22
CA ARG A 39 3.09 -8.98 -16.29
C ARG A 39 3.35 -8.37 -17.67
N THR A 40 3.39 -9.22 -18.69
CA THR A 40 3.33 -8.77 -20.08
C THR A 40 1.94 -9.05 -20.65
N HIS A 41 1.27 -8.02 -21.17
CA HIS A 41 -0.04 -8.13 -21.81
C HIS A 41 0.01 -7.54 -23.21
N ASN A 42 -0.26 -8.34 -24.25
CA ASN A 42 -0.20 -7.93 -25.66
C ASN A 42 1.13 -7.23 -26.04
N GLY A 43 2.25 -7.75 -25.56
CA GLY A 43 3.59 -7.17 -25.80
C GLY A 43 3.90 -5.90 -25.00
N THR A 44 2.98 -5.43 -24.16
CA THR A 44 3.19 -4.29 -23.25
C THR A 44 3.50 -4.79 -21.85
N SER A 45 4.60 -4.33 -21.28
CA SER A 45 4.93 -4.62 -19.88
C SER A 45 4.06 -3.77 -18.95
N GLN A 46 3.58 -4.40 -17.88
CA GLN A 46 2.69 -3.78 -16.90
C GLN A 46 3.14 -4.09 -15.49
N LYS A 47 2.93 -3.12 -14.59
CA LYS A 47 3.25 -3.24 -13.17
C LYS A 47 2.10 -2.75 -12.30
N ARG A 48 1.93 -3.33 -11.11
CA ARG A 48 0.97 -2.85 -10.10
C ARG A 48 1.47 -3.08 -8.69
N ALA A 49 0.92 -2.31 -7.75
CA ALA A 49 1.13 -2.51 -6.33
C ALA A 49 0.01 -3.36 -5.74
N HIS A 50 0.36 -4.24 -4.81
CA HIS A 50 -0.56 -5.09 -4.07
C HIS A 50 -0.16 -5.07 -2.60
N GLY A 51 -1.07 -4.65 -1.72
CA GLY A 51 -0.83 -4.58 -0.28
C GLY A 51 -1.90 -5.24 0.56
N TRP A 52 -1.49 -5.67 1.75
CA TRP A 52 -2.35 -6.24 2.77
C TRP A 52 -2.03 -5.60 4.12
N THR A 53 -3.07 -5.37 4.91
CA THR A 53 -2.92 -5.02 6.32
C THR A 53 -3.78 -5.93 7.16
N THR A 54 -3.24 -6.40 8.29
CA THR A 54 -3.99 -7.05 9.36
C THR A 54 -3.89 -6.18 10.60
N TRP A 55 -5.03 -5.71 11.10
CA TRP A 55 -5.15 -4.96 12.35
C TRP A 55 -6.39 -5.45 13.11
N VAL A 56 -6.18 -6.50 13.91
CA VAL A 56 -7.26 -7.19 14.64
C VAL A 56 -8.01 -6.23 15.56
N GLY A 57 -9.32 -6.21 15.42
CA GLY A 57 -10.26 -5.38 16.17
C GLY A 57 -10.36 -3.93 15.71
N LYS A 58 -9.52 -3.47 14.77
CA LYS A 58 -9.51 -2.07 14.34
C LYS A 58 -10.07 -1.88 12.93
N TYR A 59 -10.95 -0.90 12.80
CA TYR A 59 -11.35 -0.38 11.48
C TYR A 59 -10.21 0.43 10.88
N HIS A 60 -9.71 0.01 9.72
CA HIS A 60 -8.53 0.57 9.08
C HIS A 60 -8.64 0.45 7.55
N TYR A 61 -7.66 0.98 6.83
CA TYR A 61 -7.56 0.84 5.38
C TYR A 61 -6.20 0.33 4.93
N THR A 62 -6.20 -0.26 3.73
CA THR A 62 -5.03 -0.43 2.87
C THR A 62 -5.21 0.36 1.57
N ARG A 63 -4.13 0.92 1.02
CA ARG A 63 -4.12 1.60 -0.28
C ARG A 63 -2.87 1.20 -1.05
N ALA A 64 -3.01 0.85 -2.32
CA ALA A 64 -1.91 0.46 -3.20
C ALA A 64 -1.80 1.44 -4.37
N ARG A 65 -0.57 1.86 -4.68
CA ARG A 65 -0.28 2.84 -5.74
C ARG A 65 0.98 2.49 -6.51
N MET A 66 0.97 2.87 -7.78
CA MET A 66 2.19 3.08 -8.55
C MET A 66 2.55 4.56 -8.47
N GLU A 67 3.78 4.89 -8.10
CA GLU A 67 4.27 6.26 -7.98
C GLU A 67 5.54 6.45 -8.81
N ASP A 68 5.74 7.66 -9.36
CA ASP A 68 6.95 8.04 -10.10
C ASP A 68 7.22 9.53 -9.90
N TRP A 69 8.42 9.88 -9.42
CA TRP A 69 8.86 11.27 -9.18
C TRP A 69 7.82 12.20 -8.51
N GLY A 70 7.03 11.67 -7.57
CA GLY A 70 5.99 12.42 -6.84
C GLY A 70 4.62 12.46 -7.52
N ALA A 71 4.47 11.89 -8.72
CA ALA A 71 3.20 11.65 -9.38
C ALA A 71 2.61 10.28 -8.98
N ILE A 72 1.27 10.23 -8.89
CA ILE A 72 0.53 8.98 -8.72
C ILE A 72 0.13 8.50 -10.12
N LEU A 73 0.66 7.34 -10.53
CA LEU A 73 0.39 6.73 -11.83
C LEU A 73 -0.92 5.93 -11.80
N THR A 74 -1.07 5.09 -10.76
CA THR A 74 -2.31 4.35 -10.51
C THR A 74 -2.59 4.28 -9.02
N ASP A 75 -3.87 4.17 -8.67
CA ASP A 75 -4.32 4.18 -7.28
C ASP A 75 -5.54 3.28 -7.09
N SER A 76 -5.48 2.41 -6.09
CA SER A 76 -6.61 1.58 -5.67
C SER A 76 -7.70 2.36 -4.91
N GLY A 77 -7.40 3.59 -4.47
CA GLY A 77 -8.14 4.25 -3.41
C GLY A 77 -7.91 3.56 -2.06
N ARG A 78 -8.60 4.03 -1.01
CA ARG A 78 -8.56 3.39 0.32
C ARG A 78 -9.57 2.26 0.38
N GLN A 79 -9.08 1.05 0.61
CA GLN A 79 -9.91 -0.13 0.86
C GLN A 79 -10.04 -0.30 2.36
N TRP A 80 -11.23 -0.01 2.89
CA TRP A 80 -11.52 -0.03 4.32
C TRP A 80 -12.11 -1.35 4.77
N GLY A 81 -11.85 -1.72 6.02
CA GLY A 81 -12.36 -2.94 6.63
C GLY A 81 -11.95 -3.06 8.09
N THR A 82 -12.48 -4.10 8.74
CA THR A 82 -12.11 -4.50 10.10
C THR A 82 -11.26 -5.76 10.04
N ASP A 83 -10.30 -5.90 10.96
CA ASP A 83 -9.37 -7.04 11.10
C ASP A 83 -8.35 -7.17 9.96
N GLY A 84 -8.77 -7.15 8.70
CA GLY A 84 -7.90 -7.21 7.54
C GLY A 84 -8.41 -6.42 6.35
N THR A 85 -7.48 -5.83 5.58
CA THR A 85 -7.76 -5.13 4.33
C THR A 85 -6.74 -5.49 3.27
N GLU A 86 -7.19 -5.56 2.01
CA GLU A 86 -6.38 -5.83 0.83
C GLU A 86 -6.64 -4.72 -0.19
N ALA A 87 -5.58 -4.25 -0.85
CA ALA A 87 -5.72 -3.27 -1.92
C ALA A 87 -4.78 -3.59 -3.09
N ILE A 88 -5.33 -3.46 -4.29
CA ILE A 88 -4.64 -3.75 -5.54
C ILE A 88 -4.79 -2.52 -6.44
N SER A 89 -3.66 -1.95 -6.89
CA SER A 89 -3.73 -0.84 -7.84
C SER A 89 -4.10 -1.36 -9.23
N PRO A 90 -4.71 -0.52 -10.08
CA PRO A 90 -4.75 -0.79 -11.52
C PRO A 90 -3.35 -1.05 -12.09
N TRP A 91 -3.29 -1.82 -13.17
CA TRP A 91 -2.07 -2.06 -13.93
C TRP A 91 -1.59 -0.76 -14.61
N TRP A 92 -0.39 -0.32 -14.25
CA TRP A 92 0.35 0.70 -14.99
C TRP A 92 1.01 0.05 -16.19
N SER A 93 0.79 0.57 -17.39
CA SER A 93 1.46 0.11 -18.62
C SER A 93 2.60 1.06 -18.95
N PHE A 94 3.78 0.52 -19.26
CA PHE A 94 4.95 1.33 -19.58
C PHE A 94 5.57 0.92 -20.91
N ASN A 95 5.84 1.91 -21.76
CA ASN A 95 6.44 1.74 -23.09
C ASN A 95 7.80 2.46 -23.20
N GLY A 96 8.61 2.41 -22.13
CA GLY A 96 9.98 2.93 -22.11
C GLY A 96 10.22 4.19 -21.26
N ASP A 97 9.16 4.89 -20.81
CA ASP A 97 9.31 6.16 -20.08
C ASP A 97 9.61 5.98 -18.58
N THR A 98 8.84 5.13 -17.87
CA THR A 98 9.12 4.78 -16.46
C THR A 98 8.38 3.51 -16.05
N LEU A 99 9.06 2.64 -15.30
CA LEU A 99 8.46 1.46 -14.68
C LEU A 99 7.50 1.83 -13.53
N GLY A 100 7.73 2.99 -12.91
CA GLY A 100 7.14 3.37 -11.63
C GLY A 100 7.57 2.45 -10.47
N SER A 101 7.39 2.93 -9.25
CA SER A 101 7.68 2.19 -8.02
C SER A 101 6.38 1.81 -7.31
N ALA A 102 6.26 0.55 -6.93
CA ALA A 102 5.08 0.06 -6.20
C ALA A 102 5.13 0.49 -4.73
N ARG A 103 4.05 1.08 -4.23
CA ARG A 103 3.91 1.50 -2.83
C ARG A 103 2.55 1.16 -2.26
N THR A 104 2.53 0.72 -1.02
CA THR A 104 1.31 0.39 -0.28
C THR A 104 1.30 1.10 1.06
N TYR A 105 0.12 1.47 1.53
CA TYR A 105 -0.08 2.30 2.72
C TYR A 105 -1.18 1.72 3.58
N TYR A 106 -1.08 1.93 4.89
CA TYR A 106 -2.14 1.63 5.83
C TYR A 106 -2.35 2.75 6.85
N GLY A 107 -3.60 2.88 7.30
CA GLY A 107 -3.99 3.84 8.32
C GLY A 107 -5.38 3.55 8.88
N SER A 108 -5.77 4.30 9.90
CA SER A 108 -7.07 4.21 10.57
C SER A 108 -7.58 5.61 10.85
#